data_AF-A0A5C6TX67-F1
#
_entry.id   AF-A0A5C6TX67-F1
#
_cell.length_a   1.000
_cell.length_b   1.000
_cell.length_c   1.000
_cell.angle_alpha   90.00
_cell.angle_beta   90.00
_cell.angle_gamma   90.00
#
_symmetry.space_group_name_H-M   'P 1'
#
loop_
_entity.id
_entity.type
_entity.pdbx_description
1 polymer ?
#
loop_
_entity_poly.entity_id
_entity_poly.type
_entity_poly.pdbx_seq_one_letter_code
_entity_poly.pdbx_strand_id
1 'polypeptide(L)'
;MTAEPDRMTLPPGARLIFVEALDSLPLADPTEAARFLKVRRHTLACYRNLGSGPPYYKFGRWIRYAWVDLLQWAGLDSADGAWPQLDLPEAAPPGAVFLADTPTAARFLTVTSFCLANYRSEGGGPRFCRFGRRIHYPVDELLGWARRQRSCQELPRELIPEVQPVETA
;
A
#
# COMPACT_ATOMS: atom_id res chain seq x y z
N MET A 1 0.38 -22.83 18.64
CA MET A 1 1.22 -21.66 18.95
C MET A 1 0.43 -20.43 18.56
N THR A 2 -0.42 -19.94 19.46
CA THR A 2 -1.31 -18.80 19.19
C THR A 2 -0.47 -17.54 19.37
N ALA A 3 0.08 -16.99 18.29
CA ALA A 3 0.72 -15.70 18.34
C ALA A 3 -0.31 -14.68 18.86
N GLU A 4 -0.01 -14.00 19.97
CA GLU A 4 -0.84 -12.87 20.39
C GLU A 4 -0.93 -11.89 19.21
N PRO A 5 -2.13 -11.38 18.88
CA PRO A 5 -2.25 -10.40 17.81
C PRO A 5 -1.40 -9.18 18.19
N ASP A 6 -0.55 -8.73 17.26
CA ASP A 6 0.42 -7.62 17.43
C ASP A 6 -0.31 -6.31 17.80
N ARG A 7 -0.63 -6.19 19.09
CA ARG A 7 -1.32 -5.05 19.70
C ARG A 7 -0.29 -3.96 19.93
N MET A 8 -0.50 -2.81 19.31
CA MET A 8 0.36 -1.66 19.56
C MET A 8 0.03 -1.03 20.91
N THR A 9 1.06 -0.77 21.71
CA THR A 9 0.96 0.13 22.86
C THR A 9 1.24 1.55 22.39
N LEU A 10 0.27 2.44 22.59
CA LEU A 10 0.43 3.86 22.24
C LEU A 10 1.32 4.56 23.29
N PRO A 11 2.13 5.55 22.90
CA PRO A 11 2.97 6.28 23.84
C PRO A 11 2.10 6.97 24.92
N PRO A 12 2.46 6.87 26.20
CA PRO A 12 1.74 7.56 27.26
C PRO A 12 1.81 9.08 27.04
N GLY A 13 0.67 9.75 27.07
CA GLY A 13 0.56 11.19 26.81
C GLY A 13 0.39 11.58 25.34
N ALA A 14 0.34 10.61 24.41
CA ALA A 14 0.02 10.90 23.02
C ALA A 14 -1.42 11.41 22.86
N ARG A 15 -1.59 12.43 22.02
CA ARG A 15 -2.93 12.95 21.71
C ARG A 15 -3.55 12.10 20.61
N LEU A 16 -4.62 11.39 20.92
CA LEU A 16 -5.28 10.50 19.95
C LEU A 16 -6.29 11.30 19.13
N ILE A 17 -6.13 11.28 17.81
CA ILE A 17 -7.04 11.92 16.85
C ILE A 17 -7.70 10.82 16.04
N PHE A 18 -9.00 10.62 16.22
CA PHE A 18 -9.76 9.65 15.44
C PHE A 18 -10.12 10.25 14.08
N VAL A 19 -9.74 9.56 13.01
CA VAL A 19 -9.98 10.00 11.64
C VAL A 19 -11.05 9.13 11.01
N GLU A 20 -12.14 9.76 10.57
CA GLU A 20 -13.27 9.07 9.95
C GLU A 20 -13.14 8.95 8.42
N ALA A 21 -12.29 9.76 7.80
CA ALA A 21 -12.06 9.75 6.37
C ALA A 21 -10.56 9.92 6.05
N LEU A 22 -10.02 8.96 5.29
CA LEU A 22 -8.69 9.01 4.70
C LEU A 22 -8.81 8.67 3.23
N ASP A 23 -8.07 9.40 2.39
CA ASP A 23 -7.97 9.09 0.99
C ASP A 23 -7.21 7.77 0.78
N SER A 24 -7.62 7.03 -0.24
CA SER A 24 -6.92 5.80 -0.61
C SER A 24 -5.50 6.09 -1.07
N LEU A 25 -4.56 5.20 -0.75
CA LEU A 25 -3.22 5.26 -1.31
C LEU A 25 -3.31 5.28 -2.85
N PRO A 26 -2.45 6.06 -3.55
CA PRO A 26 -2.43 6.17 -5.01
C PRO A 26 -1.81 4.92 -5.64
N LEU A 27 -2.48 3.79 -5.43
CA LEU A 27 -2.07 2.49 -5.86
C LEU A 27 -3.00 2.03 -6.98
N ALA A 28 -2.42 1.85 -8.16
CA ALA A 28 -3.08 1.30 -9.31
C ALA A 28 -3.36 -0.19 -9.12
N ASP A 29 -4.52 -0.63 -9.61
CA ASP A 29 -4.79 -2.05 -9.79
C ASP A 29 -3.99 -2.64 -10.99
N PRO A 30 -3.88 -3.97 -11.11
CA PRO A 30 -3.12 -4.58 -12.20
C PRO A 30 -3.68 -4.28 -13.60
N THR A 31 -4.95 -3.92 -13.72
CA THR A 31 -5.59 -3.49 -14.97
C THR A 31 -5.17 -2.07 -15.32
N GLU A 32 -5.19 -1.16 -14.35
CA GLU A 32 -4.74 0.22 -14.52
C GLU A 32 -3.24 0.29 -14.87
N ALA A 33 -2.42 -0.46 -14.13
CA ALA A 33 -0.99 -0.57 -14.41
C ALA A 33 -0.72 -1.13 -15.82
N ALA A 34 -1.48 -2.15 -16.25
CA ALA A 34 -1.34 -2.72 -17.58
C ALA A 34 -1.70 -1.72 -18.68
N ARG A 35 -2.78 -0.96 -18.49
CA ARG A 35 -3.20 0.10 -19.42
C ARG A 35 -2.15 1.20 -19.51
N PHE A 36 -1.61 1.63 -18.38
CA PHE A 36 -0.57 2.66 -18.32
C PHE A 36 0.69 2.25 -19.08
N LEU A 37 1.18 1.04 -18.84
CA LEU A 37 2.35 0.49 -19.53
C LEU A 37 2.05 0.01 -20.96
N LYS A 38 0.79 0.11 -21.41
CA LYS A 38 0.32 -0.41 -22.70
C LYS A 38 0.63 -1.89 -22.93
N VAL A 39 0.62 -2.68 -21.86
CA VAL A 39 0.81 -4.14 -21.90
C VAL A 39 -0.47 -4.88 -21.52
N ARG A 40 -0.53 -6.18 -21.79
CA ARG A 40 -1.64 -7.02 -21.31
C ARG A 40 -1.48 -7.33 -19.82
N ARG A 41 -2.60 -7.49 -19.10
CA ARG A 41 -2.59 -7.91 -17.67
C ARG A 41 -1.80 -9.20 -17.43
N HIS A 42 -1.89 -10.15 -18.38
CA HIS A 42 -1.14 -11.39 -18.28
C HIS A 42 0.37 -11.15 -18.38
N THR A 43 0.82 -10.22 -19.22
CA THR A 43 2.24 -9.86 -19.34
C THR A 43 2.78 -9.31 -18.01
N LEU A 44 2.03 -8.44 -17.32
CA LEU A 44 2.40 -8.00 -15.97
C LEU A 44 2.49 -9.18 -14.98
N ALA A 45 1.59 -10.16 -15.07
CA ALA A 45 1.68 -11.35 -14.23
C ALA A 45 2.95 -12.17 -14.52
N CYS A 46 3.34 -12.29 -15.78
CA CYS A 46 4.60 -12.93 -16.18
C CYS A 46 5.81 -12.15 -15.65
N TYR A 47 5.83 -10.82 -15.79
CA TYR A 47 6.92 -9.99 -15.27
C TYR A 47 7.10 -10.14 -13.75
N ARG A 48 6.01 -10.25 -12.99
CA ARG A 48 6.12 -10.55 -11.54
C ARG A 48 6.73 -11.92 -11.25
N ASN A 49 6.36 -12.95 -12.03
CA ASN A 49 6.87 -14.31 -11.83
C ASN A 49 8.34 -14.45 -12.23
N LEU A 50 8.76 -13.72 -13.27
CA LEU A 50 10.13 -13.68 -13.77
C LEU A 50 11.02 -12.71 -12.99
N GLY A 51 10.43 -11.88 -12.12
CA GLY A 51 11.12 -10.83 -11.38
C GLY A 51 11.56 -9.64 -12.23
N SER A 52 11.02 -9.49 -13.44
CA SER A 52 11.39 -8.48 -14.45
C SER A 52 10.39 -7.32 -14.59
N GLY A 53 9.56 -7.09 -13.57
CA GLY A 53 8.47 -6.10 -13.60
C GLY A 53 8.66 -4.91 -12.66
N PRO A 54 7.75 -3.92 -12.74
CA PRO A 54 7.72 -2.80 -11.79
C PRO A 54 7.49 -3.32 -10.36
N PRO A 55 8.04 -2.62 -9.34
CA PRO A 55 7.76 -2.92 -7.94
C PRO A 55 6.27 -2.97 -7.66
N TYR A 56 5.85 -3.89 -6.80
CA TYR A 56 4.45 -4.08 -6.46
C TYR A 56 4.25 -4.32 -4.97
N TYR A 57 3.04 -4.03 -4.53
CA TYR A 57 2.54 -4.20 -3.18
C TYR A 57 1.67 -5.44 -3.13
N LYS A 58 2.00 -6.35 -2.21
CA LYS A 58 1.23 -7.57 -2.01
C LYS A 58 0.42 -7.47 -0.73
N PHE A 59 -0.88 -7.24 -0.88
CA PHE A 59 -1.83 -7.33 0.22
C PHE A 59 -2.57 -8.67 0.14
N GLY A 60 -1.94 -9.74 0.62
CA GLY A 60 -2.51 -11.09 0.55
C GLY A 60 -2.74 -11.53 -0.91
N ARG A 61 -4.01 -11.63 -1.33
CA ARG A 61 -4.39 -11.92 -2.73
C ARG A 61 -4.30 -10.71 -3.67
N TRP A 62 -4.32 -9.51 -3.11
CA TRP A 62 -4.43 -8.27 -3.87
C TRP A 62 -3.04 -7.75 -4.22
N ILE A 63 -2.80 -7.57 -5.51
CA ILE A 63 -1.57 -6.95 -6.01
C ILE A 63 -1.90 -5.53 -6.44
N ARG A 64 -1.08 -4.58 -6.01
CA ARG A 64 -1.20 -3.18 -6.35
C ARG A 64 0.14 -2.61 -6.81
N TYR A 65 0.12 -1.61 -7.67
CA TYR A 65 1.32 -0.92 -8.16
C TYR A 65 1.26 0.54 -7.73
N ALA A 66 2.33 1.07 -7.17
CA ALA A 66 2.39 2.51 -6.95
C ALA A 66 2.61 3.21 -8.30
N TRP A 67 1.90 4.32 -8.53
CA TRP A 67 2.09 5.12 -9.75
C TRP A 67 3.54 5.59 -9.90
N VAL A 68 4.17 5.95 -8.79
CA VAL A 68 5.60 6.25 -8.67
C VAL A 68 6.48 5.16 -9.27
N ASP A 69 6.21 3.92 -8.85
CA ASP A 69 7.02 2.76 -9.24
C ASP A 69 6.79 2.42 -10.72
N LEU A 70 5.58 2.62 -11.24
CA LEU A 70 5.26 2.45 -12.66
C LEU A 70 5.92 3.53 -13.53
N LEU A 71 5.88 4.79 -13.11
CA LEU A 71 6.52 5.91 -13.79
C LEU A 71 8.04 5.71 -13.82
N GLN A 72 8.64 5.41 -12.65
CA GLN A 72 10.05 5.11 -12.53
C GLN A 72 10.48 3.93 -13.41
N TRP A 73 9.70 2.85 -13.41
CA TRP A 73 9.96 1.68 -14.26
C TRP A 73 9.84 1.99 -15.75
N ALA A 74 8.89 2.83 -16.14
CA ALA A 74 8.75 3.33 -17.51
C ALA A 74 9.85 4.33 -17.92
N GLY A 75 10.76 4.69 -17.00
CA GLY A 75 11.82 5.67 -17.26
C GLY A 75 11.32 7.12 -17.29
N LEU A 76 10.12 7.37 -16.78
CA LEU A 76 9.54 8.71 -16.68
C LEU A 76 9.92 9.34 -15.34
N ASP A 77 10.43 10.57 -15.38
CA ASP A 77 10.71 11.33 -14.17
C ASP A 77 9.41 11.52 -13.37
N SER A 78 9.40 10.96 -12.17
CA SER A 78 8.25 10.95 -11.28
C SER A 78 8.27 12.18 -10.39
N ALA A 79 8.22 13.38 -10.98
CA ALA A 79 8.14 14.61 -10.19
C ALA A 79 6.81 14.70 -9.41
N ASP A 80 5.73 14.15 -9.98
CA ASP A 80 4.38 14.14 -9.39
C ASP A 80 4.02 12.82 -8.68
N GLY A 81 4.95 11.85 -8.71
CA GLY A 81 4.80 10.52 -8.13
C GLY A 81 5.44 10.44 -6.75
N ALA A 82 5.14 11.34 -5.83
CA ALA A 82 5.47 11.05 -4.44
C ALA A 82 4.48 10.01 -3.92
N TRP A 83 4.94 9.06 -3.08
CA TRP A 83 4.02 8.53 -2.07
C TRP A 83 3.33 9.71 -1.44
N PRO A 84 2.00 9.67 -1.18
CA PRO A 84 1.35 10.80 -0.56
C PRO A 84 2.16 11.08 0.69
N GLN A 85 2.83 12.23 0.72
CA GLN A 85 3.11 12.87 1.98
C GLN A 85 1.70 13.00 2.51
N LEU A 86 1.35 12.17 3.49
CA LEU A 86 0.02 12.27 4.06
C LEU A 86 -0.07 13.74 4.43
N ASP A 87 -0.95 14.48 3.74
CA ASP A 87 -1.27 15.86 4.08
C ASP A 87 -2.10 15.81 5.37
N LEU A 88 -1.52 15.15 6.40
CA LEU A 88 -1.91 15.29 7.77
C LEU A 88 -1.82 16.79 8.02
N PRO A 89 -2.86 17.40 8.58
CA PRO A 89 -2.85 18.84 8.79
C PRO A 89 -1.55 19.20 9.51
N GLU A 90 -0.74 20.09 8.91
CA GLU A 90 0.52 20.61 9.48
C GLU A 90 0.33 21.06 10.94
N ALA A 91 -0.90 21.47 11.28
CA ALA A 91 -1.36 21.80 12.62
C ALA A 91 -1.62 20.58 13.55
N ALA A 92 -1.14 19.39 13.20
CA ALA A 92 -1.17 18.24 14.08
C ALA A 92 -0.29 18.56 15.30
N PRO A 93 -0.83 18.55 16.53
CA PRO A 93 -0.02 18.83 17.69
C PRO A 93 1.12 17.80 17.78
N PRO A 94 2.34 18.22 18.13
CA PRO A 94 3.47 17.30 18.26
C PRO A 94 3.11 16.17 19.24
N GLY A 95 3.27 14.92 18.80
CA GLY A 95 2.83 13.74 19.54
C GLY A 95 1.37 13.32 19.32
N ALA A 96 0.68 13.90 18.34
CA ALA A 96 -0.61 13.39 17.89
C ALA A 96 -0.46 12.06 17.14
N VAL A 97 -1.32 11.10 17.45
CA VAL A 97 -1.43 9.84 16.71
C VAL A 97 -2.80 9.81 16.04
N PHE A 98 -2.78 9.79 14.70
CA PHE A 98 -3.99 9.65 13.90
C PHE A 98 -4.42 8.19 13.88
N LEU A 99 -5.67 7.93 14.26
CA LEU A 99 -6.26 6.61 14.39
C LEU A 99 -7.42 6.47 13.39
N ALA A 100 -7.22 5.62 12.37
CA ALA A 100 -8.26 5.23 11.43
C ALA A 100 -9.09 4.07 12.01
N ASP A 101 -10.40 4.09 11.81
CA ASP A 101 -11.22 2.91 12.09
C ASP A 101 -10.99 1.81 11.03
N THR A 102 -11.58 0.63 11.23
CA THR A 102 -11.39 -0.49 10.31
C THR A 102 -11.83 -0.21 8.86
N PRO A 103 -13.03 0.35 8.57
CA PRO A 103 -13.40 0.66 7.19
C PRO A 103 -12.50 1.74 6.57
N THR A 104 -12.10 2.77 7.32
CA THR A 104 -11.21 3.82 6.80
C THR A 104 -9.82 3.29 6.55
N ALA A 105 -9.27 2.45 7.43
CA ALA A 105 -8.00 1.75 7.20
C ALA A 105 -8.06 0.83 5.97
N ALA A 106 -9.19 0.14 5.76
CA ALA A 106 -9.36 -0.73 4.60
C ALA A 106 -9.37 0.07 3.29
N ARG A 107 -10.12 1.18 3.26
CA ARG A 107 -10.16 2.12 2.12
C ARG A 107 -8.78 2.71 1.85
N PHE A 108 -8.08 3.15 2.90
CA PHE A 108 -6.72 3.68 2.81
C PHE A 108 -5.78 2.69 2.10
N LEU A 109 -5.81 1.42 2.49
CA LEU A 109 -4.98 0.37 1.89
C LEU A 109 -5.53 -0.20 0.57
N THR A 110 -6.68 0.27 0.07
CA THR A 110 -7.39 -0.27 -1.11
C THR A 110 -7.77 -1.76 -0.98
N VAL A 111 -8.00 -2.23 0.24
CA VAL A 111 -8.42 -3.61 0.57
C VAL A 111 -9.80 -3.62 1.20
N THR A 112 -10.38 -4.80 1.40
CA THR A 112 -11.66 -4.93 2.12
C THR A 112 -11.43 -4.99 3.63
N SER A 113 -12.41 -4.56 4.42
CA SER A 113 -12.39 -4.69 5.89
C SER A 113 -12.21 -6.15 6.33
N PHE A 114 -12.70 -7.10 5.53
CA PHE A 114 -12.49 -8.53 5.75
C PHE A 114 -11.01 -8.92 5.62
N CYS A 115 -10.27 -8.37 4.65
CA CYS A 115 -8.83 -8.62 4.54
C CYS A 115 -8.07 -8.15 5.78
N LEU A 116 -8.40 -6.97 6.33
CA LEU A 116 -7.81 -6.50 7.59
C LEU A 116 -8.16 -7.41 8.77
N ALA A 117 -9.38 -7.94 8.83
CA ALA A 117 -9.74 -8.93 9.84
C ALA A 117 -8.93 -10.22 9.69
N ASN A 118 -8.73 -10.68 8.46
CA ASN A 118 -7.93 -11.87 8.17
C ASN A 118 -6.47 -11.67 8.58
N TYR A 119 -5.86 -10.54 8.22
CA TYR A 119 -4.47 -10.25 8.59
C TYR A 119 -4.26 -10.16 10.11
N ARG A 120 -5.27 -9.70 10.86
CA ARG A 120 -5.24 -9.71 12.32
C ARG A 120 -5.27 -11.12 12.89
N SER A 121 -6.07 -12.01 12.30
CA SER A 121 -6.17 -13.42 12.73
C SER A 121 -4.93 -14.24 12.35
N GLU A 122 -4.32 -13.94 11.21
CA GLU A 122 -3.12 -14.65 10.71
C GLU A 122 -1.80 -14.08 11.25
N GLY A 123 -1.82 -12.89 11.87
CA GLY A 123 -0.63 -12.26 12.44
C GLY A 123 0.28 -11.53 11.44
N GLY A 124 -0.18 -11.28 10.21
CA GLY A 124 0.60 -10.64 9.14
C GLY A 124 0.20 -9.19 8.81
N GLY A 125 -0.70 -8.60 9.59
CA GLY A 125 -1.30 -7.29 9.32
C GLY A 125 -0.61 -6.08 9.95
N PRO A 126 -1.09 -4.87 9.64
CA PRO A 126 -0.66 -3.66 10.34
C PRO A 126 -1.05 -3.76 11.82
N ARG A 127 -0.20 -3.20 12.70
CA ARG A 127 -0.49 -3.19 14.14
C ARG A 127 -1.72 -2.34 14.42
N PHE A 128 -2.46 -2.73 15.45
CA PHE A 128 -3.71 -2.06 15.80
C PHE A 128 -3.83 -1.81 17.29
N CYS A 129 -4.65 -0.82 17.62
CA CYS A 129 -5.04 -0.46 18.97
C CYS A 129 -6.48 -0.92 19.21
N ARG A 130 -6.71 -1.59 20.34
CA ARG A 130 -8.04 -2.05 20.73
C ARG A 130 -8.65 -1.13 21.76
N PHE A 131 -9.77 -0.51 21.41
CA PHE A 131 -10.57 0.33 22.29
C PHE A 131 -11.91 -0.37 22.56
N GLY A 132 -11.94 -1.21 23.60
CA GLY A 132 -13.11 -2.02 23.94
C GLY A 132 -13.49 -3.00 22.82
N ARG A 133 -14.61 -2.73 22.13
CA ARG A 133 -15.08 -3.49 20.96
C ARG A 133 -14.60 -2.93 19.61
N ARG A 134 -14.08 -1.70 19.59
CA ARG A 134 -13.62 -1.02 18.37
C ARG A 134 -12.13 -1.21 18.18
N ILE A 135 -11.71 -1.32 16.93
CA ILE A 135 -10.32 -1.48 16.52
C ILE A 135 -9.94 -0.29 15.67
N HIS A 136 -8.84 0.36 16.05
CA HIS A 136 -8.29 1.49 15.33
C HIS A 136 -6.84 1.20 14.93
N TYR A 137 -6.45 1.73 13.79
CA TYR A 137 -5.14 1.58 13.20
C TYR A 137 -4.44 2.93 13.16
N PRO A 138 -3.24 3.06 13.71
CA PRO A 138 -2.44 4.26 13.52
C PRO A 138 -2.13 4.46 12.04
N VAL A 139 -2.34 5.67 11.52
CA VAL A 139 -2.13 5.96 10.09
C VAL A 139 -0.66 5.77 9.70
N ASP A 140 0.28 6.22 10.54
CA ASP A 140 1.71 6.00 10.33
C ASP A 140 2.07 4.53 10.26
N GLU A 141 1.44 3.70 11.11
CA GLU A 141 1.65 2.26 11.08
C GLU A 141 1.03 1.61 9.85
N LEU A 142 -0.16 2.05 9.41
CA LEU A 142 -0.75 1.59 8.14
C LEU A 142 0.18 1.89 6.95
N LEU A 143 0.72 3.11 6.89
CA LEU A 143 1.66 3.53 5.86
C LEU A 143 2.97 2.74 5.95
N GLY A 144 3.54 2.62 7.14
CA GLY A 144 4.76 1.87 7.39
C GLY A 144 4.60 0.39 7.03
N TRP A 145 3.49 -0.23 7.43
CA TRP A 145 3.16 -1.60 7.03
C TRP A 145 2.99 -1.72 5.52
N ALA A 146 2.27 -0.80 4.87
CA ALA A 146 2.10 -0.80 3.41
C ALA A 146 3.47 -0.73 2.71
N ARG A 147 4.37 0.15 3.18
CA ARG A 147 5.75 0.24 2.67
C ARG A 147 6.54 -1.05 2.84
N ARG A 148 6.37 -1.77 3.96
CA ARG A 148 7.00 -3.09 4.16
C ARG A 148 6.47 -4.16 3.21
N GLN A 149 5.24 -4.03 2.73
CA GLN A 149 4.67 -4.93 1.71
C GLN A 149 5.19 -4.63 0.29
N ARG A 150 5.99 -3.57 0.09
CA ARG A 150 6.64 -3.28 -1.19
C ARG A 150 7.67 -4.36 -1.47
N SER A 151 7.39 -5.19 -2.46
CA SER A 151 8.39 -6.10 -2.99
C SER A 151 9.26 -5.32 -3.96
N CYS A 152 10.47 -4.97 -3.53
CA CYS A 152 11.50 -4.45 -4.42
C CYS A 152 12.21 -5.64 -5.07
N GLN A 153 12.06 -5.83 -6.37
CA GLN A 153 13.01 -6.64 -7.14
C GLN A 153 13.73 -5.67 -8.08
N GLU A 154 14.97 -5.34 -7.70
CA GLU A 154 15.86 -4.54 -8.51
C GLU A 154 16.41 -5.44 -9.63
N LEU A 155 16.16 -5.06 -10.89
CA LEU A 155 16.95 -5.56 -12.01
C LEU A 155 17.52 -4.38 -12.81
N PRO A 156 18.74 -4.53 -13.33
CA PRO A 156 19.38 -3.53 -14.18
C PRO A 156 18.53 -3.26 -15.43
N ARG A 157 18.45 -1.98 -15.79
CA ARG A 157 17.68 -1.40 -16.91
C ARG A 157 17.87 -2.09 -18.27
N GLU A 158 18.90 -2.91 -18.43
CA GLU A 158 19.33 -3.52 -19.70
C GLU A 158 18.43 -4.67 -20.19
N LEU A 159 17.53 -5.18 -19.34
CA LEU A 159 16.62 -6.29 -19.65
C LEU A 159 15.15 -5.89 -19.78
N ILE A 160 14.84 -4.60 -19.76
CA ILE A 160 13.49 -4.12 -20.05
C ILE A 160 13.23 -4.45 -21.53
N PRO A 161 12.35 -5.41 -21.87
CA PRO A 161 12.00 -5.60 -23.26
C PRO A 161 11.40 -4.28 -23.74
N GLU A 162 12.00 -3.72 -24.78
CA GLU A 162 11.47 -2.58 -25.51
C GLU A 162 9.96 -2.83 -25.69
N VAL A 163 9.13 -2.00 -25.05
CA VAL A 163 7.68 -2.19 -25.02
C VAL A 163 7.19 -1.93 -26.44
N GLN A 164 7.20 -2.98 -27.26
CA GLN A 164 6.67 -2.93 -28.61
C GLN A 164 5.17 -2.66 -28.46
N PRO A 165 4.67 -1.51 -28.96
CA PRO A 165 3.26 -1.19 -28.86
C PRO A 165 2.46 -2.32 -29.49
N VAL A 166 1.51 -2.89 -28.75
CA VAL A 166 0.64 -3.93 -29.30
C VAL A 166 -0.24 -3.27 -30.36
N GLU A 167 0.10 -3.47 -31.63
CA GLU A 167 -0.76 -3.09 -32.75
C GLU A 167 -2.06 -3.87 -32.58
N THR A 168 -3.14 -3.12 -32.35
CA THR A 168 -4.49 -3.67 -32.24
C THR A 168 -5.00 -3.77 -33.66
N ALA A 169 -5.01 -4.99 -34.21
CA ALA A 169 -5.68 -5.34 -35.48
C ALA A 169 -7.20 -5.47 -35.27
#